data_AF-A0A7J5L046-F1
#
_entry.id   AF-A0A7J5L046-F1
#
_cell.length_a   1.000
_cell.length_b   1.000
_cell.length_c   1.000
_cell.angle_alpha   90.00
_cell.angle_beta   90.00
_cell.angle_gamma   90.00
#
_symmetry.space_group_name_H-M   'P 1'
#
loop_
_entity.id
_entity.type
_entity.pdbx_description
1 polymer ?
#
loop_
_entity_poly.entity_id
_entity_poly.type
_entity_poly.pdbx_seq_one_letter_code
_entity_poly.pdbx_strand_id
1 'polypeptide(L)'
;MSDKIANTQDRPEEKPLTEQELQFCNLYVNGGLEYAGRPKKCFVEVFGEDTVKNPYASANYLMNKPHVLAHIKALLSSERFEMETMAVKLQVAETLKAVMDETATSDYTDRFGVPLSPAPLRAVSVNAAKALMDIFPIRHKEENRLRIEGSDGNVIFNVIVPQNPMTDGEKET
;
A
#
# COMPACT_ATOMS: atom_id res chain seq x y z
N MET A 1 -13.65 -50.34 -7.25
CA MET A 1 -12.91 -49.63 -6.18
C MET A 1 -12.45 -48.31 -6.79
N SER A 2 -13.03 -47.19 -6.36
CA SER A 2 -12.63 -45.85 -6.82
C SER A 2 -12.46 -44.98 -5.59
N ASP A 3 -11.21 -44.61 -5.34
CA ASP A 3 -10.77 -43.79 -4.23
C ASP A 3 -11.36 -42.39 -4.32
N LYS A 4 -12.10 -41.99 -3.29
CA LYS A 4 -12.50 -40.60 -3.06
C LYS A 4 -11.35 -39.89 -2.35
N ILE A 5 -10.56 -39.12 -3.10
CA ILE A 5 -9.66 -38.13 -2.51
C ILE A 5 -10.50 -36.90 -2.18
N ALA A 6 -10.91 -36.80 -0.91
CA ALA A 6 -11.44 -35.57 -0.35
C ALA A 6 -10.29 -34.57 -0.17
N ASN A 7 -10.14 -33.63 -1.08
CA ASN A 7 -9.29 -32.46 -0.87
C ASN A 7 -10.10 -31.38 -0.15
N THR A 8 -10.22 -31.51 1.16
CA THR A 8 -10.69 -30.42 2.00
C THR A 8 -9.55 -29.41 2.11
N GLN A 9 -9.58 -28.37 1.27
CA GLN A 9 -8.75 -27.19 1.45
C GLN A 9 -9.06 -26.59 2.82
N ASP A 10 -8.14 -26.82 3.75
CA ASP A 10 -7.98 -26.11 5.00
C ASP A 10 -7.75 -24.63 4.68
N ARG A 11 -8.84 -23.88 4.53
CA ARG A 11 -8.81 -22.42 4.63
C ARG A 11 -8.66 -22.15 6.12
N PRO A 12 -7.55 -21.57 6.59
CA PRO A 12 -7.44 -21.23 8.00
C PRO A 12 -8.58 -20.29 8.32
N GLU A 13 -9.47 -20.70 9.23
CA GLU A 13 -10.56 -19.88 9.73
C GLU A 13 -9.96 -18.55 10.20
N GLU A 14 -10.30 -17.45 9.54
CA GLU A 14 -9.87 -16.11 9.95
C GLU A 14 -10.49 -15.82 11.32
N LYS A 15 -9.72 -16.06 12.37
CA LYS A 15 -10.15 -15.72 13.72
C LYS A 15 -10.49 -14.23 13.76
N PRO A 16 -11.72 -13.85 14.16
CA PRO A 16 -12.09 -12.44 14.22
C PRO A 16 -11.21 -11.72 15.24
N LEU A 17 -10.81 -10.49 14.91
CA LEU A 17 -10.06 -9.64 15.84
C LEU A 17 -10.89 -9.36 17.07
N THR A 18 -10.25 -9.35 18.24
CA THR A 18 -10.89 -8.81 19.44
C THR A 18 -11.01 -7.29 19.36
N GLU A 19 -11.89 -6.70 20.15
CA GLU A 19 -12.08 -5.24 20.18
C GLU A 19 -10.78 -4.48 20.50
N GLN A 20 -9.96 -5.03 21.41
CA GLN A 20 -8.64 -4.47 21.74
C GLN A 20 -7.65 -4.63 20.58
N GLU A 21 -7.64 -5.77 19.89
CA GLU A 21 -6.78 -5.96 18.72
C GLU A 21 -7.18 -5.00 17.59
N LEU A 22 -8.47 -4.75 17.40
CA LEU A 22 -9.01 -3.79 16.44
C LEU A 22 -8.59 -2.35 16.78
N GLN A 23 -8.73 -1.95 18.05
CA GLN A 23 -8.32 -0.63 18.53
C GLN A 23 -6.81 -0.43 18.37
N PHE A 24 -6.01 -1.45 18.69
CA PHE A 24 -4.56 -1.43 18.48
C PHE A 24 -4.20 -1.22 17.00
N CYS A 25 -4.84 -1.95 16.08
CA CYS A 25 -4.57 -1.80 14.64
C CYS A 25 -4.93 -0.40 14.14
N ASN A 26 -6.09 0.12 14.55
CA ASN A 26 -6.53 1.46 14.16
C ASN A 26 -5.58 2.54 14.68
N LEU A 27 -5.14 2.44 15.93
CA LEU A 27 -4.20 3.39 16.52
C LEU A 27 -2.81 3.29 15.85
N TYR A 28 -2.39 2.08 15.49
CA TYR A 28 -1.12 1.85 14.82
C TYR A 28 -1.06 2.41 13.39
N VAL A 29 -2.18 2.44 12.67
CA VAL A 29 -2.24 2.97 11.29
C VAL A 29 -2.68 4.44 11.27
N ASN A 30 -3.76 4.77 11.99
CA ASN A 30 -4.44 6.06 11.92
C ASN A 30 -4.18 6.97 13.13
N GLY A 31 -3.35 6.55 14.10
CA GLY A 31 -3.09 7.30 15.34
C GLY A 31 -2.16 8.51 15.21
N GLY A 32 -1.93 9.03 14.00
CA GLY A 32 -1.13 10.22 13.74
C GLY A 32 0.32 10.18 14.26
N LEU A 33 0.94 11.34 14.46
CA LEU A 33 2.35 11.47 14.85
C LEU A 33 2.67 10.77 16.19
N GLU A 34 1.68 10.68 17.06
CA GLU A 34 1.86 10.16 18.40
C GLU A 34 1.97 8.64 18.45
N TYR A 35 1.17 7.93 17.66
CA TYR A 35 1.00 6.49 17.78
C TYR A 35 1.29 5.72 16.49
N ALA A 36 1.08 6.31 15.31
CA ALA A 36 1.23 5.60 14.05
C ALA A 36 2.65 5.04 13.89
N GLY A 37 2.75 3.75 13.51
CA GLY A 37 4.03 3.06 13.36
C GLY A 37 4.78 2.77 14.66
N ARG A 38 4.18 2.99 15.84
CA ARG A 38 4.82 2.78 17.16
C ARG A 38 4.11 1.66 17.94
N PRO A 39 4.51 0.38 17.78
CA PRO A 39 3.79 -0.76 18.37
C PRO A 39 3.72 -0.69 19.90
N LYS A 40 4.83 -0.36 20.57
CA LYS A 40 4.88 -0.27 22.04
C LYS A 40 3.88 0.75 22.58
N LYS A 41 3.85 1.95 22.01
CA LYS A 41 2.98 3.04 22.49
C LYS A 41 1.51 2.70 22.24
N CYS A 42 1.19 2.13 21.08
CA CYS A 42 -0.16 1.64 20.78
C CYS A 42 -0.60 0.53 21.75
N PHE A 43 0.30 -0.39 22.08
CA PHE A 43 0.01 -1.48 23.00
C PHE A 43 -0.27 -0.96 24.41
N VAL A 44 0.56 -0.05 24.91
CA VAL A 44 0.36 0.55 26.25
C VAL A 44 -0.94 1.35 26.32
N GLU A 45 -1.30 2.08 25.26
CA GLU A 45 -2.57 2.82 25.20
C GLU A 45 -3.80 1.91 25.29
N VAL A 46 -3.78 0.78 24.58
CA VAL A 46 -4.95 -0.10 24.46
C VAL A 46 -5.04 -1.13 25.58
N PHE A 47 -3.90 -1.68 26.00
CA PHE A 47 -3.82 -2.75 26.99
C PHE A 47 -3.35 -2.27 28.37
N GLY A 48 -2.92 -1.02 28.53
CA GLY A 48 -2.37 -0.49 29.79
C GLY A 48 -0.88 -0.80 29.98
N GLU A 49 -0.21 -0.01 30.82
CA GLU A 49 1.23 -0.11 31.05
C GLU A 49 1.61 -1.29 31.98
N ASP A 50 0.76 -1.60 32.97
CA ASP A 50 1.02 -2.61 33.99
C ASP A 50 0.52 -4.02 33.65
N THR A 51 -0.10 -4.21 32.49
CA THR A 51 -0.70 -5.51 32.13
C THR A 51 0.33 -6.58 31.79
N VAL A 52 1.52 -6.18 31.35
CA VAL A 52 2.59 -7.10 30.96
C VAL A 52 3.95 -6.59 31.42
N LYS A 53 4.83 -7.50 31.84
CA LYS A 53 6.20 -7.15 32.27
C LYS A 53 7.02 -6.47 31.19
N ASN A 54 6.75 -6.76 29.91
CA ASN A 54 7.46 -6.16 28.77
C ASN A 54 6.49 -5.79 27.64
N PRO A 55 5.97 -4.54 27.64
CA PRO A 55 5.04 -4.07 26.62
C PRO A 55 5.62 -4.09 25.20
N TYR A 56 6.94 -3.93 25.04
CA TYR A 56 7.58 -3.97 23.73
C TYR A 56 7.55 -5.37 23.12
N ALA A 57 7.88 -6.40 23.90
CA ALA A 57 7.82 -7.79 23.46
C ALA A 57 6.38 -8.21 23.13
N SER A 58 5.41 -7.82 23.96
CA SER A 58 4.00 -8.12 23.75
C SER A 58 3.43 -7.43 22.49
N ALA A 59 3.80 -6.18 22.25
CA ALA A 59 3.42 -5.45 21.03
C ALA A 59 3.97 -6.14 19.78
N ASN A 60 5.25 -6.54 19.79
CA ASN A 60 5.84 -7.26 18.66
C ASN A 60 5.21 -8.64 18.47
N TYR A 61 4.89 -9.35 19.55
CA TYR A 61 4.16 -10.61 19.45
C TYR A 61 2.78 -10.39 18.80
N LEU A 62 2.06 -9.35 19.19
CA LEU A 62 0.75 -9.00 18.63
C LEU A 62 0.84 -8.66 17.13
N MET A 63 1.83 -7.85 16.73
CA MET A 63 2.10 -7.48 15.34
C MET A 63 2.39 -8.67 14.43
N ASN A 64 2.94 -9.76 14.98
CA ASN A 64 3.28 -10.96 14.22
C ASN A 64 2.13 -11.98 14.14
N LYS A 65 0.98 -11.73 14.78
CA LYS A 65 -0.18 -12.60 14.62
C LYS A 65 -0.77 -12.43 13.21
N PRO A 66 -1.11 -13.53 12.51
CA PRO A 66 -1.50 -13.47 11.10
C PRO A 66 -2.77 -12.64 10.86
N HIS A 67 -3.79 -12.76 11.73
CA HIS A 67 -5.04 -12.01 11.60
C HIS A 67 -4.87 -10.50 11.87
N VAL A 68 -4.04 -10.14 12.85
CA VAL A 68 -3.68 -8.74 13.15
C VAL A 68 -2.93 -8.13 11.97
N LEU A 69 -1.94 -8.84 11.45
CA LEU A 69 -1.14 -8.38 10.31
C LEU A 69 -1.99 -8.25 9.04
N ALA A 70 -2.94 -9.18 8.82
CA ALA A 70 -3.89 -9.09 7.73
C ALA A 70 -4.78 -7.85 7.85
N HIS A 71 -5.27 -7.54 9.05
CA HIS A 71 -6.10 -6.35 9.28
C HIS A 71 -5.31 -5.05 9.13
N ILE A 72 -4.07 -4.97 9.62
CA ILE A 72 -3.19 -3.81 9.41
C ILE A 72 -2.95 -3.58 7.92
N LYS A 73 -2.71 -4.65 7.15
CA LYS A 73 -2.60 -4.56 5.68
C LYS A 73 -3.89 -4.04 5.05
N ALA A 74 -5.05 -4.52 5.48
CA ALA A 74 -6.34 -4.05 4.98
C ALA A 74 -6.55 -2.55 5.28
N LEU A 75 -6.16 -2.07 6.47
CA LEU A 75 -6.21 -0.64 6.81
C LEU A 75 -5.26 0.19 5.93
N LEU A 76 -4.03 -0.29 5.69
CA LEU A 76 -3.05 0.38 4.81
C LEU A 76 -3.45 0.38 3.33
N SER A 77 -4.21 -0.63 2.89
CA SER A 77 -4.81 -0.70 1.54
C SER A 77 -6.19 -0.06 1.46
N SER A 78 -6.68 0.57 2.53
CA SER A 78 -8.00 1.19 2.52
C SER A 78 -7.99 2.45 1.66
N GLU A 79 -9.05 2.66 0.88
CA GLU A 79 -9.20 3.84 0.02
C GLU A 79 -9.06 5.15 0.80
N ARG A 80 -9.53 5.17 2.05
CA ARG A 80 -9.36 6.33 2.94
C ARG A 80 -7.88 6.62 3.21
N PHE A 81 -7.10 5.60 3.58
CA PHE A 81 -5.67 5.76 3.84
C PHE A 81 -4.92 6.17 2.56
N GLU A 82 -5.29 5.60 1.42
CA GLU A 82 -4.74 5.99 0.12
C GLU A 82 -5.07 7.45 -0.23
N MET A 83 -6.30 7.91 0.03
CA MET A 83 -6.75 9.29 -0.20
C MET A 83 -6.02 10.27 0.71
N GLU A 84 -5.90 9.97 2.01
CA GLU A 84 -5.14 10.79 2.97
C GLU A 84 -3.66 10.86 2.56
N THR A 85 -3.07 9.73 2.16
CA THR A 85 -1.69 9.67 1.65
C THR A 85 -1.54 10.47 0.35
N MET A 86 -2.50 10.40 -0.57
CA MET A 86 -2.49 11.16 -1.82
C MET A 86 -2.60 12.66 -1.55
N ALA A 87 -3.47 13.08 -0.63
CA ALA A 87 -3.61 14.49 -0.25
C ALA A 87 -2.30 15.07 0.28
N VAL A 88 -1.60 14.33 1.16
CA VAL A 88 -0.27 14.73 1.66
C VAL A 88 0.75 14.81 0.52
N LYS A 89 0.78 13.83 -0.39
CA LYS A 89 1.68 13.87 -1.55
C LYS A 89 1.42 15.10 -2.44
N LEU A 90 0.15 15.46 -2.66
CA LEU A 90 -0.22 16.65 -3.43
C LEU A 90 0.21 17.94 -2.73
N GLN A 91 -0.01 18.05 -1.42
CA GLN A 91 0.41 19.22 -0.63
C GLN A 91 1.94 19.40 -0.64
N VAL A 92 2.70 18.33 -0.46
CA VAL A 92 4.16 18.35 -0.55
C VAL A 92 4.61 18.73 -1.95
N ALA A 93 3.92 18.23 -2.98
CA ALA A 93 4.28 18.54 -4.35
C ALA A 93 3.99 19.97 -4.77
N GLU A 94 2.91 20.57 -4.29
CA GLU A 94 2.64 22.00 -4.48
C GLU A 94 3.78 22.84 -3.88
N THR A 95 4.21 22.50 -2.66
CA THR A 95 5.33 23.18 -2.00
C THR A 95 6.63 23.03 -2.78
N LEU A 96 6.94 21.81 -3.25
CA LEU A 96 8.14 21.56 -4.06
C LEU A 96 8.10 22.31 -5.39
N LYS A 97 6.94 22.41 -6.04
CA LYS A 97 6.78 23.21 -7.27
C LYS A 97 7.04 24.68 -7.02
N ALA A 98 6.50 25.25 -5.93
CA ALA A 98 6.76 26.64 -5.55
C ALA A 98 8.26 26.89 -5.32
N VAL A 99 8.94 25.99 -4.60
CA VAL A 99 10.41 26.07 -4.39
C VAL A 99 11.15 25.97 -5.72
N MET A 100 10.75 25.08 -6.63
CA MET A 100 11.36 24.96 -7.95
C MET A 100 11.24 26.25 -8.76
N ASP A 101 10.06 26.85 -8.81
CA ASP A 101 9.79 28.07 -9.59
C ASP A 101 10.58 29.28 -9.04
N GLU A 102 10.58 29.44 -7.72
CA GLU A 102 11.35 30.49 -7.03
C GLU A 102 12.85 30.33 -7.32
N THR A 103 13.40 29.14 -7.07
CA THR A 103 14.84 28.89 -7.17
C THR A 103 15.35 28.73 -8.60
N ALA A 104 14.46 28.57 -9.58
CA ALA A 104 14.81 28.52 -11.01
C ALA A 104 15.09 29.91 -11.61
N THR A 105 14.58 30.97 -10.99
CA THR A 105 14.68 32.34 -11.55
C THR A 105 15.25 33.37 -10.59
N SER A 106 15.21 33.13 -9.28
CA SER A 106 15.73 34.08 -8.30
C SER A 106 17.24 34.29 -8.42
N ASP A 107 17.66 35.52 -8.16
CA ASP A 107 19.04 35.95 -8.05
C ASP A 107 19.21 36.73 -6.73
N TYR A 108 20.30 36.48 -6.01
CA TYR A 108 20.58 37.13 -4.71
C TYR A 108 21.85 37.95 -4.75
N THR A 109 21.92 38.96 -3.89
CA THR A 109 23.12 39.76 -3.66
C THR A 109 23.61 39.57 -2.22
N ASP A 110 24.93 39.61 -2.02
CA ASP A 110 25.51 39.68 -0.68
C ASP A 110 25.19 41.04 0.00
N ARG A 111 25.49 41.16 1.29
CA ARG A 111 25.33 42.37 2.11
C ARG A 111 26.01 43.61 1.53
N PHE A 112 27.04 43.42 0.70
CA PHE A 112 27.76 44.49 0.01
C PHE A 112 27.21 44.80 -1.39
N GLY A 113 26.09 44.19 -1.80
CA GLY A 113 25.44 44.41 -3.10
C GLY A 113 26.05 43.61 -4.26
N VAL A 114 27.02 42.72 -3.99
CA VAL A 114 27.65 41.89 -5.02
C VAL A 114 26.71 40.74 -5.40
N PRO A 115 26.40 40.52 -6.68
CA PRO A 115 25.55 39.40 -7.11
C PRO A 115 26.23 38.07 -6.78
N LEU A 116 25.48 37.19 -6.13
CA LEU A 116 25.90 35.82 -5.85
C LEU A 116 25.63 34.95 -7.08
N SER A 117 26.43 33.90 -7.24
CA SER A 117 26.19 32.91 -8.30
C SER A 117 24.82 32.27 -8.11
N PRO A 118 24.00 32.15 -9.17
CA PRO A 118 22.69 31.48 -9.09
C PRO A 118 22.81 29.95 -9.02
N ALA A 119 23.99 29.38 -9.29
CA ALA A 119 24.20 27.94 -9.37
C ALA A 119 23.70 27.15 -8.13
N PRO A 120 23.89 27.61 -6.87
CA PRO A 120 23.36 26.93 -5.70
C PRO A 120 21.82 26.87 -5.68
N LEU A 121 21.12 27.92 -6.12
CA LEU A 121 19.65 27.91 -6.22
C LEU A 121 19.18 26.96 -7.31
N ARG A 122 19.83 26.98 -8.47
CA ARG A 122 19.48 26.06 -9.56
C ARG A 122 19.66 24.60 -9.14
N ALA A 123 20.67 24.31 -8.31
CA ALA A 123 20.83 22.98 -7.72
C ALA A 123 19.67 22.60 -6.78
N VAL A 124 19.14 23.54 -5.99
CA VAL A 124 17.94 23.31 -5.15
C VAL A 124 16.73 22.97 -6.03
N SER A 125 16.52 23.70 -7.13
CA SER A 125 15.44 23.41 -8.10
C SER A 125 15.53 21.99 -8.66
N VAL A 126 16.74 21.54 -9.06
CA VAL A 126 16.96 20.17 -9.54
C VAL A 126 16.70 19.12 -8.46
N ASN A 127 17.09 19.39 -7.21
CA ASN A 127 16.82 18.48 -6.09
C ASN A 127 15.32 18.38 -5.78
N ALA A 128 14.59 19.48 -5.83
CA ALA A 128 13.15 19.48 -5.67
C ALA A 128 12.45 18.72 -6.81
N ALA A 129 12.92 18.88 -8.06
CA ALA A 129 12.44 18.10 -9.20
C ALA A 129 12.67 16.60 -9.00
N LYS A 130 13.84 16.20 -8.48
CA LYS A 130 14.14 14.81 -8.14
C LYS A 130 13.19 14.26 -7.06
N ALA A 131 12.94 15.02 -6.01
CA ALA A 131 12.00 14.63 -4.96
C ALA A 131 10.57 14.44 -5.52
N LEU A 132 10.13 15.28 -6.45
CA LEU A 132 8.85 15.09 -7.15
C LEU A 132 8.81 13.81 -7.98
N MET A 133 9.91 13.45 -8.67
CA MET A 133 10.01 12.18 -9.40
C MET A 133 9.94 10.96 -8.47
N ASP A 134 10.49 11.06 -7.27
CA ASP A 134 10.41 9.98 -6.27
C ASP A 134 8.99 9.85 -5.69
N ILE A 135 8.29 10.97 -5.45
CA ILE A 135 6.89 10.98 -4.97
C ILE A 135 5.92 10.50 -6.05
N PHE A 136 6.12 10.94 -7.29
CA PHE A 136 5.32 10.61 -8.48
C PHE A 136 6.22 9.98 -9.55
N PRO A 137 6.61 8.70 -9.38
CA PRO A 137 7.44 8.03 -10.36
C PRO A 137 6.73 8.02 -11.71
N ILE A 138 7.36 8.62 -12.71
CA ILE A 138 6.91 8.59 -14.10
C ILE A 138 7.18 7.18 -14.61
N ARG A 139 6.28 6.25 -14.26
CA ARG A 139 6.27 4.93 -14.87
C ARG A 139 5.81 5.12 -16.30
N HIS A 140 6.72 4.96 -17.25
CA HIS A 140 6.29 4.51 -18.56
C HIS A 140 5.67 3.13 -18.34
N LYS A 141 4.34 3.03 -18.48
CA LYS A 141 3.75 1.75 -18.83
C LYS A 141 4.39 1.42 -20.17
N GLU A 142 5.44 0.59 -20.16
CA GLU A 142 5.56 -0.34 -21.26
C GLU A 142 4.22 -1.07 -21.25
N GLU A 143 3.33 -0.67 -22.14
CA GLU A 143 2.27 -1.57 -22.56
C GLU A 143 3.01 -2.80 -23.01
N ASN A 144 3.02 -3.81 -22.14
CA ASN A 144 3.38 -5.15 -22.50
C ASN A 144 2.26 -5.57 -23.47
N ARG A 145 2.28 -5.04 -24.70
CA ARG A 145 1.62 -5.61 -25.85
C ARG A 145 2.05 -7.06 -25.75
N LEU A 146 1.10 -7.95 -25.50
CA LEU A 146 1.30 -9.39 -25.61
C LEU A 146 1.97 -9.64 -26.98
N ARG A 147 3.30 -9.63 -27.01
CA ARG A 147 4.07 -10.27 -28.05
C ARG A 147 3.99 -11.73 -27.65
N ILE A 148 3.02 -12.41 -28.24
CA ILE A 148 3.10 -13.86 -28.41
C ILE A 148 4.24 -14.08 -29.41
N GLU A 149 5.48 -13.87 -28.97
CA GLU A 149 6.63 -14.49 -29.60
C GLU A 149 6.70 -15.87 -28.98
N GLY A 150 6.29 -16.86 -29.77
CA GLY A 150 6.35 -18.26 -29.41
C GLY A 150 7.79 -18.65 -29.09
N SER A 151 8.06 -18.80 -27.80
CA SER A 151 9.16 -19.56 -27.26
C SER A 151 8.61 -20.21 -26.00
N ASP A 152 8.44 -21.53 -26.06
CA ASP A 152 7.91 -22.42 -25.00
C ASP A 152 6.38 -22.56 -24.90
N GLY A 153 5.75 -22.78 -26.07
CA GLY A 153 5.18 -24.10 -26.35
C GLY A 153 3.92 -24.61 -25.64
N ASN A 154 3.31 -23.90 -24.69
CA ASN A 154 2.02 -24.33 -24.10
C ASN A 154 1.05 -23.16 -23.90
N VAL A 155 0.32 -22.80 -24.96
CA VAL A 155 -0.88 -21.96 -24.86
C VAL A 155 -2.08 -22.86 -24.60
N ILE A 156 -2.64 -22.81 -23.39
CA ILE A 156 -3.85 -23.57 -23.03
C ILE A 156 -5.07 -22.70 -23.36
N PHE A 157 -5.84 -23.10 -24.37
CA PHE A 157 -7.17 -22.54 -24.63
C PHE A 157 -8.21 -23.36 -23.88
N ASN A 158 -8.84 -22.75 -22.88
CA ASN A 158 -10.05 -23.32 -22.28
C ASN A 158 -11.22 -23.10 -23.25
N VAL A 159 -11.55 -24.11 -24.04
CA VAL A 159 -12.72 -24.11 -24.92
C VAL A 159 -13.94 -24.51 -24.09
N ILE A 160 -14.89 -23.58 -23.92
CA ILE A 160 -16.21 -23.89 -23.35
C ILE A 160 -17.13 -24.26 -24.51
N VAL A 161 -17.48 -25.54 -24.60
CA VAL A 161 -18.51 -26.00 -25.54
C VAL A 161 -19.88 -25.87 -24.85
N PRO A 162 -20.80 -25.04 -25.33
CA PRO A 162 -22.16 -25.01 -24.79
C PRO A 162 -22.83 -26.36 -25.02
N GLN A 163 -23.32 -26.98 -23.95
CA GLN A 163 -24.17 -28.17 -24.07
C GLN A 163 -25.55 -27.71 -24.52
N ASN A 164 -26.03 -28.22 -25.66
CA ASN A 164 -27.43 -28.08 -26.03
C ASN A 164 -28.29 -28.72 -24.94
N PRO A 165 -29.26 -28.00 -24.35
CA PRO A 165 -30.23 -28.66 -23.49
C PRO A 165 -31.02 -29.65 -24.36
N MET A 166 -31.00 -30.93 -23.99
CA MET A 166 -31.94 -31.89 -24.53
C MET A 166 -33.33 -31.43 -24.10
N THR A 167 -34.16 -31.08 -25.08
CA THR A 167 -35.60 -30.87 -24.89
C THR A 167 -36.20 -32.23 -24.56
N ASP A 168 -36.45 -32.50 -23.28
CA ASP A 168 -37.34 -33.59 -22.88
C ASP A 168 -38.78 -33.21 -23.30
N GLY A 169 -39.15 -33.63 -24.50
CA GLY A 169 -40.53 -33.83 -24.95
C GLY A 169 -40.53 -35.13 -25.75
N GLU A 170 -41.41 -36.11 -25.55
CA GLU A 170 -42.76 -36.10 -24.99
C GLU A 170 -43.06 -37.44 -24.29
N LYS A 171 -44.02 -37.38 -23.36
CA LYS A 171 -44.73 -38.54 -22.78
C LYS A 171 -45.71 -39.16 -23.79
N GLU A 172 -46.14 -40.39 -23.48
CA GLU A 172 -47.37 -41.06 -23.92
C GLU A 172 -47.37 -41.51 -25.41
N THR A 173 -47.50 -42.80 -25.74
CA THR A 173 -48.54 -43.78 -25.38
C THR A 173 -48.06 -45.19 -25.70
#